data_AF-A0A428KDZ9-F1
#
_entry.id   AF-A0A428KDZ9-F1
#
_cell.length_a   1.000
_cell.length_b   1.000
_cell.length_c   1.000
_cell.angle_alpha   90.00
_cell.angle_beta   90.00
_cell.angle_gamma   90.00
#
_symmetry.space_group_name_H-M   'P 1'
#
loop_
_entity.id
_entity.type
_entity.pdbx_description
1 polymer ?
#
loop_
_entity_poly.entity_id
_entity_poly.type
_entity_poly.pdbx_seq_one_letter_code
_entity_poly.pdbx_strand_id
1 'polypeptide(L)'
;MSTARLYTGPAGRLLADTLASNLTPPARVYPTQELPAPDPHRTQRLRTERAELARALAQDRRLLALAAGQAGRFPQEVADIRADVRRYEQRLAEIELALASAGQKGGPADA
;
A
#
# COMPACT_ATOMS: atom_id res chain seq x y z
N MET A 1 -41.10 33.99 24.89
CA MET A 1 -41.83 32.85 25.48
C MET A 1 -42.21 31.89 24.36
N SER A 2 -41.62 30.69 24.32
CA SER A 2 -42.02 29.63 23.40
C SER A 2 -41.87 28.28 24.10
N THR A 3 -42.98 27.58 24.24
CA THR A 3 -43.14 26.31 24.95
C THR A 3 -42.90 25.14 24.00
N ALA A 4 -41.77 24.45 24.12
CA ALA A 4 -41.59 23.13 23.52
C ALA A 4 -41.93 22.07 24.58
N ARG A 5 -43.11 21.47 24.44
CA ARG A 5 -43.57 20.34 25.26
C ARG A 5 -42.73 19.11 24.90
N LEU A 6 -41.89 18.65 25.83
CA LEU A 6 -41.21 17.37 25.75
C LEU A 6 -42.26 16.26 25.77
N TYR A 7 -42.36 15.52 24.66
CA TYR A 7 -43.27 14.40 24.47
C TYR A 7 -42.70 13.16 25.19
N THR A 8 -42.95 13.04 26.49
CA THR A 8 -42.56 11.87 27.31
C THR A 8 -43.63 10.78 27.24
N GLY A 9 -43.76 10.15 26.07
CA GLY A 9 -44.53 8.92 25.90
C GLY A 9 -43.67 7.66 26.14
N PRO A 10 -44.28 6.48 26.39
CA PRO A 10 -43.58 5.21 26.61
C PRO A 10 -42.69 4.79 25.42
N ALA A 11 -42.98 5.30 24.21
CA ALA A 11 -42.15 5.13 23.02
C ALA A 11 -40.77 5.80 23.13
N GLY A 12 -40.64 6.89 23.90
CA GLY A 12 -39.36 7.57 24.12
C GLY A 12 -38.40 6.79 25.02
N ARG A 13 -38.94 6.02 25.98
CA ARG A 13 -38.15 5.07 26.80
C ARG A 13 -37.66 3.89 25.97
N LEU A 14 -38.51 3.31 25.12
CA LEU A 14 -38.12 2.23 24.22
C LEU A 14 -37.03 2.64 23.23
N LEU A 15 -37.07 3.88 22.72
CA LEU A 15 -36.02 4.43 21.86
C LEU A 15 -34.71 4.66 22.62
N ALA A 16 -34.79 5.15 23.86
CA ALA A 16 -33.62 5.31 24.73
C ALA A 16 -32.99 3.96 25.10
N ASP A 17 -33.79 2.94 25.40
CA ASP A 17 -33.31 1.59 25.72
C ASP A 17 -32.71 0.87 24.51
N THR A 18 -33.29 1.06 23.31
CA THR A 18 -32.70 0.53 22.06
C THR A 18 -31.44 1.26 21.64
N LEU A 19 -31.33 2.56 21.89
CA LEU A 19 -30.07 3.30 21.68
C LEU A 19 -29.01 2.87 22.70
N ALA A 20 -29.38 2.69 23.97
CA ALA A 20 -28.46 2.23 25.02
C ALA A 20 -27.94 0.80 24.77
N SER A 21 -28.77 -0.10 24.22
CA SER A 21 -28.34 -1.46 23.88
C SER A 21 -27.48 -1.54 22.61
N ASN A 22 -27.63 -0.59 21.68
CA ASN A 22 -26.88 -0.57 20.41
C ASN A 22 -25.58 0.27 20.46
N LEU A 23 -25.40 1.10 21.49
CA LEU A 23 -24.24 1.99 21.63
C LEU A 23 -23.07 1.37 22.41
N THR A 24 -23.04 0.06 22.64
CA THR A 24 -21.81 -0.59 23.13
C THR A 24 -21.71 -2.04 22.68
N PRO A 25 -20.81 -2.32 21.75
CA PRO A 25 -19.67 -3.17 22.05
C PRO A 25 -18.54 -2.25 22.51
N PRO A 26 -17.78 -2.59 23.58
CA PRO A 26 -16.46 -2.01 23.68
C PRO A 26 -15.76 -2.45 22.40
N ALA A 27 -15.49 -1.50 21.50
CA ALA A 27 -14.45 -1.70 20.52
C ALA A 27 -13.28 -2.21 21.36
N ARG A 28 -12.86 -3.46 21.15
CA ARG A 28 -11.55 -3.88 21.58
C ARG A 28 -10.64 -2.94 20.82
N VAL A 29 -10.30 -1.82 21.46
CA VAL A 29 -9.16 -1.01 21.09
C VAL A 29 -8.03 -1.99 21.33
N TYR A 30 -7.69 -2.76 20.30
CA TYR A 30 -6.41 -3.41 20.25
C TYR A 30 -5.44 -2.28 20.57
N PRO A 31 -4.68 -2.36 21.68
CA PRO A 31 -3.65 -1.37 21.95
C PRO A 31 -2.87 -1.30 20.66
N THR A 32 -2.77 -0.10 20.07
CA THR A 32 -2.18 0.17 18.76
C THR A 32 -1.00 -0.75 18.62
N GLN A 33 -1.23 -1.93 18.01
CA GLN A 33 -0.24 -3.00 18.06
C GLN A 33 0.87 -2.37 17.31
N GLU A 34 1.93 -2.03 18.04
CA GLU A 34 3.03 -1.19 17.61
C GLU A 34 3.26 -1.52 16.16
N LEU A 35 2.77 -0.64 15.28
CA LEU A 35 2.98 -0.82 13.86
C LEU A 35 4.49 -0.85 13.79
N PRO A 36 5.11 -1.99 13.42
CA PRO A 36 6.54 -2.16 13.59
C PRO A 36 7.17 -0.95 12.95
N ALA A 37 7.94 -0.21 13.74
CA ALA A 37 8.52 1.06 13.32
C ALA A 37 9.13 0.87 11.94
N PRO A 38 8.95 1.82 11.01
CA PRO A 38 9.47 1.67 9.66
C PRO A 38 10.97 1.36 9.75
N ASP A 39 11.35 0.12 9.42
CA ASP A 39 12.73 -0.33 9.52
C ASP A 39 13.57 0.45 8.49
N PRO A 40 14.45 1.37 8.93
CA PRO A 40 15.22 2.21 8.03
C PRO A 40 16.18 1.37 7.18
N HIS A 41 16.66 0.22 7.69
CA HIS A 41 17.50 -0.70 6.93
C HIS A 41 16.70 -1.37 5.82
N ARG A 42 15.46 -1.78 6.10
CA ARG A 42 14.55 -2.33 5.08
C ARG A 42 14.27 -1.30 3.98
N THR A 43 13.96 -0.07 4.35
CA THR A 43 13.68 1.01 3.39
C THR A 43 14.91 1.32 2.51
N GLN A 44 16.10 1.37 3.12
CA GLN A 44 17.34 1.58 2.37
C GLN A 44 17.64 0.42 1.42
N ARG A 45 17.45 -0.83 1.85
CA ARG A 45 17.62 -2.02 1.00
C ARG A 45 16.68 -1.98 -0.21
N LEU A 46 15.41 -1.63 -0.01
CA LEU A 46 14.42 -1.49 -1.09
C LEU A 46 14.82 -0.38 -2.09
N ARG A 47 15.38 0.74 -1.62
CA ARG A 47 15.90 1.80 -2.51
C ARG A 47 17.09 1.33 -3.34
N THR A 48 18.02 0.60 -2.73
CA THR A 48 19.16 0.02 -3.45
C THR A 48 18.69 -1.00 -4.48
N GLU A 49 17.82 -1.93 -4.09
CA GLU A 49 17.25 -2.96 -4.98
C GLU A 49 16.52 -2.31 -6.16
N ARG A 50 15.72 -1.26 -5.92
CA ARG A 50 15.06 -0.48 -6.98
C ARG A 50 16.08 0.12 -7.96
N ALA A 51 17.17 0.71 -7.47
CA ALA A 51 18.17 1.33 -8.32
C ALA A 51 18.91 0.29 -9.19
N GLU A 52 19.20 -0.88 -8.63
CA GLU A 52 19.83 -2.00 -9.35
C GLU A 52 18.90 -2.56 -10.43
N LEU A 53 17.64 -2.83 -10.09
CA LEU A 53 16.63 -3.33 -11.04
C LEU A 53 16.35 -2.32 -12.16
N ALA A 54 16.31 -1.02 -11.87
CA ALA A 54 16.12 0.00 -12.88
C ALA A 54 17.29 0.05 -13.89
N ARG A 55 18.54 -0.19 -13.42
CA ARG A 55 19.71 -0.29 -14.30
C ARG A 55 19.65 -1.54 -15.18
N ALA A 56 19.32 -2.69 -14.59
CA ALA A 56 19.16 -3.95 -15.33
C ALA A 56 18.06 -3.83 -16.40
N LEU A 57 16.90 -3.29 -16.04
CA LEU A 57 15.80 -3.04 -16.97
C LEU A 57 16.21 -2.12 -18.14
N ALA A 58 16.97 -1.06 -17.86
CA ALA A 58 17.46 -0.16 -18.91
C ALA A 58 18.46 -0.85 -19.85
N GLN A 59 19.32 -1.72 -19.32
CA GLN A 59 20.26 -2.51 -20.11
C GLN A 59 19.53 -3.50 -21.01
N ASP A 60 18.58 -4.24 -20.48
CA ASP A 60 17.83 -5.27 -21.23
C ASP A 60 16.95 -4.66 -22.31
N ARG A 61 16.32 -3.51 -22.03
CA ARG A 61 15.59 -2.75 -23.07
C ARG A 61 16.51 -2.30 -24.21
N ARG A 62 17.76 -1.93 -23.92
CA ARG A 62 18.75 -1.62 -24.97
C ARG A 62 19.13 -2.85 -25.77
N LEU A 63 19.33 -4.01 -25.13
CA LEU A 63 19.61 -5.27 -25.81
C LEU A 63 18.47 -5.67 -26.74
N LEU A 64 17.22 -5.53 -26.30
CA LEU A 64 16.04 -5.77 -27.15
C LEU A 64 15.98 -4.82 -28.35
N ALA A 65 16.31 -3.55 -28.16
CA ALA A 65 16.36 -2.58 -29.27
C ALA A 65 17.45 -2.94 -30.29
N LEU A 66 18.63 -3.41 -29.84
CA LEU A 66 19.68 -3.89 -30.73
C LEU A 66 19.27 -5.17 -31.47
N ALA A 67 18.63 -6.11 -30.76
CA ALA A 67 18.15 -7.37 -31.34
C ALA A 67 17.04 -7.15 -32.36
N ALA A 68 16.24 -6.08 -32.25
CA ALA A 68 15.23 -5.73 -33.24
C ALA A 68 15.82 -5.47 -34.64
N GLY A 69 17.07 -4.98 -34.71
CA GLY A 69 17.81 -4.81 -35.97
C GLY A 69 18.39 -6.13 -36.54
N GLN A 70 18.31 -7.24 -35.80
CA GLN A 70 18.82 -8.55 -36.19
C GLN A 70 17.72 -9.63 -36.15
N ALA A 71 16.58 -9.32 -36.78
CA ALA A 71 15.38 -10.15 -36.78
C ALA A 71 15.69 -11.63 -37.10
N GLY A 72 15.25 -12.53 -36.21
CA GLY A 72 15.35 -13.98 -36.37
C GLY A 72 16.69 -14.61 -35.97
N ARG A 73 17.72 -13.81 -35.60
CA ARG A 73 19.04 -14.36 -35.26
C ARG A 73 19.11 -14.94 -33.84
N PHE A 74 18.37 -14.36 -32.90
CA PHE A 74 18.40 -14.70 -31.46
C PHE A 74 16.99 -14.81 -30.86
N PRO A 75 16.12 -15.69 -31.39
CA PRO A 75 14.71 -15.72 -31.00
C PRO A 75 14.52 -16.15 -29.53
N GLN A 76 15.35 -17.06 -29.03
CA GLN A 76 15.25 -17.57 -27.67
C GLN A 76 15.75 -16.53 -26.66
N GLU A 77 16.91 -15.93 -26.90
CA GLU A 77 17.50 -14.91 -26.03
C GLU A 77 16.60 -13.68 -25.95
N VAL A 78 15.97 -13.28 -27.06
CA VAL A 78 14.96 -12.21 -27.06
C VAL A 78 13.74 -12.58 -26.21
N ALA A 79 13.30 -13.83 -26.24
CA ALA A 79 12.19 -14.29 -25.40
C ALA A 79 12.56 -14.27 -23.91
N ASP A 80 13.76 -14.74 -23.57
CA ASP A 80 14.27 -14.78 -22.19
C ASP A 80 14.42 -13.36 -21.63
N ILE A 81 15.06 -12.45 -22.38
CA ILE A 81 15.21 -11.04 -21.99
C ILE A 81 13.84 -10.37 -21.83
N ARG A 82 12.85 -10.68 -22.68
CA ARG A 82 11.47 -10.16 -22.50
C ARG A 82 10.83 -10.68 -21.22
N ALA A 83 11.09 -11.93 -20.83
CA ALA A 83 10.61 -12.48 -19.58
C ALA A 83 11.29 -11.82 -18.37
N ASP A 84 12.59 -11.53 -18.45
CA ASP A 84 13.33 -10.77 -17.42
C ASP A 84 12.78 -9.34 -17.27
N VAL A 85 12.57 -8.63 -18.39
CA VAL A 85 11.97 -7.29 -18.38
C VAL A 85 10.63 -7.26 -17.63
N ARG A 86 9.73 -8.23 -17.91
CA ARG A 86 8.43 -8.32 -17.21
C ARG A 86 8.61 -8.58 -15.71
N ARG A 87 9.56 -9.45 -15.33
CA ARG A 87 9.86 -9.73 -13.92
C ARG A 87 10.40 -8.49 -13.20
N TYR A 88 11.29 -7.74 -13.84
CA TYR A 88 11.82 -6.49 -13.28
C TYR A 88 10.74 -5.42 -13.12
N GLU A 89 9.87 -5.25 -14.12
CA GLU A 89 8.75 -4.30 -14.06
C GLU A 89 7.79 -4.64 -12.91
N GLN A 90 7.41 -5.91 -12.77
CA GLN A 90 6.58 -6.35 -11.65
C GLN A 90 7.27 -6.09 -10.31
N ARG A 91 8.55 -6.45 -10.18
CA ARG A 91 9.29 -6.27 -8.94
C ARG A 91 9.46 -4.79 -8.56
N LEU A 92 9.68 -3.92 -9.54
CA LEU A 92 9.76 -2.48 -9.32
C LEU A 92 8.43 -1.92 -8.80
N ALA A 93 7.30 -2.35 -9.37
CA ALA A 93 5.98 -1.95 -8.89
C ALA A 93 5.73 -2.39 -7.44
N GLU A 94 6.14 -3.62 -7.07
CA GLU A 94 6.06 -4.10 -5.68
C GLU A 94 6.91 -3.26 -4.72
N ILE A 95 8.13 -2.90 -5.12
CA ILE A 95 9.03 -2.06 -4.31
C ILE A 95 8.46 -0.65 -4.15
N GLU A 96 7.88 -0.07 -5.20
CA GLU A 96 7.26 1.25 -5.15
C GLU A 96 6.07 1.28 -4.18
N LEU A 97 5.22 0.26 -4.21
CA LEU A 97 4.13 0.08 -3.24
C LEU A 97 4.66 -0.07 -1.80
N ALA A 98 5.71 -0.87 -1.62
CA ALA A 98 6.34 -1.06 -0.30
C ALA A 98 6.92 0.25 0.24
N LEU A 99 7.62 1.03 -0.59
CA LEU A 99 8.18 2.33 -0.21
C LEU A 99 7.10 3.37 0.10
N ALA A 100 6.01 3.41 -0.67
CA ALA A 100 4.87 4.30 -0.41
C ALA A 100 4.22 3.99 0.94
N SER A 101 4.02 2.70 1.25
CA SER A 101 3.46 2.26 2.53
C SER A 101 4.37 2.57 3.73
N ALA A 102 5.69 2.58 3.54
CA ALA A 102 6.66 2.94 4.58
C ALA A 102 6.67 4.46 4.87
N GLY A 103 6.46 5.30 3.84
CA GLY A 103 6.37 6.76 3.98
C GLY A 103 5.12 7.24 4.72
N GLN A 104 3.99 6.54 4.57
CA GLN A 104 2.74 6.88 5.27
C GLN A 104 2.75 6.56 6.77
N LYS A 105 3.59 5.63 7.22
CA LYS A 105 3.75 5.30 8.65
C LYS A 105 4.69 6.24 9.41
N GLY A 106 5.25 7.24 8.72
CA GLY A 106 6.26 8.17 9.24
C GLY A 106 5.75 9.57 9.61
N GLY A 107 4.45 9.79 9.85
CA GLY A 107 3.95 11.09 10.35
C GLY A 107 2.58 10.99 11.05
N PRO A 108 2.26 11.89 12.00
CA PRO A 108 3.01 13.07 12.44
C PRO A 108 3.93 12.77 13.65
N ALA A 109 5.13 13.34 13.62
CA ALA A 109 5.88 13.65 14.83
C ALA A 109 5.10 14.74 15.57
N ASP A 110 4.83 14.51 16.86
CA ASP A 110 4.12 15.45 17.72
C ASP A 110 4.82 16.82 17.78
N ALA A 111 3.94 17.82 17.86
CA ALA A 111 4.15 19.25 18.02
C ALA A 111 5.00 19.65 19.25
#